data_AF-A0A9D2M0S1-F1
#
_entry.id   AF-A0A9D2M0S1-F1
#
_cell.length_a   1.000
_cell.length_b   1.000
_cell.length_c   1.000
_cell.angle_alpha   90.00
_cell.angle_beta   90.00
_cell.angle_gamma   90.00
#
_symmetry.space_group_name_H-M   'P 1'
#
loop_
_entity.id
_entity.type
_entity.pdbx_description
1 polymer ?
#
loop_
_entity_poly.entity_id
_entity_poly.type
_entity_poly.pdbx_seq_one_letter_code
_entity_poly.pdbx_strand_id
1 'polypeptide(L)'
;MVTAVQEAVLAAPVEQVWQVVTSIEKYAWRRDIKEIRRLDGTRFVEYTKDGFSTVFTVTVQNPCRRWAFTLDNQNLHGAWEGEF
;
A
#
# COMPACT_ATOMS: atom_id res chain seq x y z
N MET A 1 -2.10 -15.84 14.11
CA MET A 1 -2.36 -14.80 13.09
C MET A 1 -2.94 -13.61 13.83
N VAL A 2 -2.32 -12.44 13.71
CA VAL A 2 -2.83 -11.19 14.31
C VAL A 2 -3.49 -10.40 13.19
N THR A 3 -4.66 -9.84 13.45
CA THR A 3 -5.39 -8.98 12.52
C THR A 3 -5.70 -7.67 13.21
N ALA A 4 -5.49 -6.57 12.50
CA ALA A 4 -5.88 -5.24 12.92
C ALA A 4 -6.76 -4.62 11.83
N VAL A 5 -7.83 -3.94 12.25
CA VAL A 5 -8.78 -3.25 11.36
C VAL A 5 -8.82 -1.79 11.78
N GLN A 6 -8.77 -0.89 10.82
CA GLN A 6 -8.86 0.56 11.05
C GLN A 6 -9.79 1.17 10.01
N GLU A 7 -10.69 2.04 10.47
CA GLU A 7 -11.62 2.79 9.63
C GLU A 7 -11.44 4.30 9.85
N ALA A 8 -11.72 5.08 8.81
CA ALA A 8 -11.70 6.54 8.87
C ALA A 8 -12.63 7.13 7.81
N VAL A 9 -13.31 8.24 8.16
CA VAL A 9 -14.10 9.03 7.22
C VAL A 9 -13.29 10.24 6.79
N LEU A 10 -13.11 10.41 5.49
CA LEU A 10 -12.37 11.53 4.92
C LEU A 10 -13.34 12.50 4.23
N ALA A 11 -13.18 13.80 4.47
CA ALA A 11 -13.95 14.85 3.80
C ALA A 11 -13.39 15.12 2.38
N ALA A 12 -13.28 14.06 1.58
CA ALA A 12 -12.78 14.11 0.20
C ALA A 12 -13.50 13.05 -0.66
N PRO A 13 -13.65 13.27 -1.98
CA PRO A 13 -14.17 12.26 -2.89
C PRO A 13 -13.33 10.98 -2.88
N VAL A 14 -13.97 9.83 -3.03
CA VAL A 14 -13.32 8.51 -3.00
C VAL A 14 -12.25 8.39 -4.09
N GLU A 15 -12.43 9.03 -5.24
CA GLU A 15 -11.47 9.03 -6.35
C GLU A 15 -10.15 9.71 -5.95
N GLN A 16 -10.23 10.79 -5.18
CA GLN A 16 -9.05 11.50 -4.69
C GLN A 16 -8.32 10.67 -3.64
N VAL A 17 -9.06 10.05 -2.71
CA VAL A 17 -8.48 9.15 -1.70
C VAL A 17 -7.79 7.97 -2.37
N TRP A 18 -8.48 7.32 -3.31
CA TRP A 18 -7.96 6.21 -4.11
C TRP A 18 -6.65 6.59 -4.79
N GLN A 19 -6.64 7.71 -5.54
CA GLN A 19 -5.44 8.17 -6.24
C GLN A 19 -4.25 8.41 -5.30
N VAL A 20 -4.48 8.93 -4.09
CA VAL A 20 -3.41 9.19 -3.11
C VAL A 20 -2.90 7.90 -2.49
N VAL A 21 -3.81 7.01 -2.07
CA VAL A 21 -3.46 5.76 -1.35
C VAL A 21 -2.79 4.75 -2.28
N THR A 22 -3.25 4.62 -3.52
CA THR A 22 -2.68 3.64 -4.48
C THR A 22 -1.49 4.17 -5.27
N SER A 23 -1.04 5.41 -5.02
CA SER A 23 0.06 6.00 -5.79
C SER A 23 1.42 5.45 -5.35
N ILE A 24 2.17 4.95 -6.34
CA ILE A 24 3.58 4.59 -6.19
C ILE A 24 4.54 5.76 -6.45
N GLU A 25 4.02 6.93 -6.85
CA GLU A 25 4.83 8.14 -7.16
C GLU A 25 4.58 9.25 -6.13
N LYS A 26 3.33 9.42 -5.69
CA LYS A 26 2.90 10.48 -4.77
C LYS A 26 2.84 9.99 -3.33
N TYR A 27 3.96 9.47 -2.84
CA TYR A 27 4.08 8.86 -1.50
C TYR A 27 4.74 9.75 -0.45
N ALA A 28 4.94 11.04 -0.73
CA ALA A 28 5.62 11.97 0.20
C ALA A 28 4.95 12.10 1.57
N TRP A 29 3.66 11.78 1.69
CA TRP A 29 2.93 11.76 2.96
C TRP A 29 3.30 10.57 3.86
N ARG A 30 3.91 9.51 3.30
CA ARG A 30 4.44 8.36 4.04
C ARG A 30 5.87 8.67 4.50
N ARG A 31 5.97 9.19 5.72
CA ARG A 31 7.19 9.81 6.26
C ARG A 31 8.38 8.85 6.33
N ASP A 32 8.12 7.56 6.50
CA ASP A 32 9.08 6.48 6.67
C ASP A 32 9.61 5.91 5.35
N ILE A 33 8.94 6.19 4.23
CA ILE A 33 9.34 5.70 2.90
C ILE A 33 10.45 6.57 2.30
N LYS A 34 11.49 5.91 1.81
CA LYS A 34 12.61 6.49 1.06
C LYS A 34 12.37 6.42 -0.45
N GLU A 35 11.96 5.27 -0.95
CA GLU A 35 11.74 5.01 -2.37
C GLU A 35 10.68 3.92 -2.53
N ILE A 36 9.86 4.05 -3.58
CA ILE A 36 9.02 2.96 -4.08
C ILE A 36 9.45 2.65 -5.50
N ARG A 37 9.78 1.39 -5.77
CA ARG A 37 10.17 0.94 -7.10
C ARG A 37 9.21 -0.11 -7.62
N ARG A 38 8.63 0.15 -8.80
CA ARG A 38 7.84 -0.83 -9.53
C ARG A 38 8.74 -1.96 -10.04
N LEU A 39 8.33 -3.20 -9.80
CA LEU A 39 9.01 -4.39 -10.28
C LEU A 39 8.36 -4.88 -11.58
N ASP A 40 7.02 -4.93 -11.62
CA ASP A 40 6.24 -5.30 -12.80
C ASP A 40 4.80 -4.74 -12.75
N GLY A 41 3.85 -5.39 -13.44
CA GLY A 41 2.45 -4.99 -13.52
C GLY A 41 1.73 -4.94 -12.17
N THR A 42 2.01 -5.90 -11.29
CA THR A 42 1.30 -6.09 -10.01
C THR A 42 2.23 -6.03 -8.80
N ARG A 43 3.55 -5.99 -8.99
CA ARG A 43 4.53 -5.95 -7.91
C ARG A 43 5.31 -4.65 -7.85
N PHE A 44 5.58 -4.23 -6.62
CA PHE A 44 6.48 -3.11 -6.31
C PHE A 44 7.20 -3.40 -4.99
N VAL A 45 8.28 -2.67 -4.73
CA VAL A 45 9.01 -2.75 -3.48
C VAL A 45 9.07 -1.39 -2.84
N GLU A 46 8.88 -1.32 -1.53
CA GLU A 46 9.07 -0.11 -0.74
C GLU A 46 10.35 -0.23 0.08
N TYR A 47 11.18 0.80 -0.01
CA TYR A 47 12.37 0.97 0.79
C TYR A 47 12.09 2.00 1.88
N THR A 48 12.23 1.62 3.14
CA THR A 48 12.14 2.56 4.25
C THR A 48 13.46 3.29 4.46
N LYS A 49 13.41 4.42 5.17
CA LYS A 49 14.61 5.19 5.53
C LYS A 49 15.56 4.42 6.44
N ASP A 50 15.03 3.47 7.20
CA ASP A 50 15.78 2.62 8.14
C ASP A 50 16.36 1.37 7.48
N GLY A 51 16.23 1.23 6.16
CA GLY A 51 16.90 0.18 5.39
C GLY A 51 16.11 -1.10 5.18
N PHE A 52 14.81 -1.14 5.50
CA PHE A 52 13.95 -2.28 5.19
C PHE A 52 13.44 -2.21 3.76
N SER A 53 13.40 -3.36 3.09
CA SER A 53 12.74 -3.54 1.80
C SER A 53 11.55 -4.48 1.95
N THR A 54 10.36 -4.05 1.55
CA THR A 54 9.15 -4.88 1.56
C THR A 54 8.60 -5.02 0.16
N VAL A 55 8.41 -6.26 -0.30
CA VAL A 55 7.80 -6.58 -1.58
C VAL A 55 6.29 -6.65 -1.40
N PHE A 56 5.59 -5.91 -2.24
CA PHE A 56 4.14 -5.90 -2.31
C PHE A 56 3.68 -6.55 -3.60
N THR A 57 2.69 -7.43 -3.53
CA THR A 57 2.06 -8.06 -4.70
C THR A 57 0.57 -7.78 -4.68
N VAL A 58 0.10 -6.93 -5.58
CA VAL A 58 -1.33 -6.60 -5.75
C VAL A 58 -2.09 -7.84 -6.20
N THR A 59 -3.10 -8.22 -5.41
CA THR A 59 -3.98 -9.37 -5.66
C THR A 59 -5.36 -8.94 -6.14
N VAL A 60 -5.85 -7.76 -5.72
CA VAL A 60 -7.12 -7.18 -6.16
C VAL A 60 -6.95 -5.70 -6.42
N GLN A 61 -7.52 -5.22 -7.53
CA GLN A 61 -7.56 -3.79 -7.85
C GLN A 61 -8.90 -3.46 -8.52
N ASN A 62 -9.87 -3.07 -7.70
CA ASN A 62 -11.16 -2.56 -8.13
C ASN A 62 -11.20 -1.05 -7.85
N PRO A 63 -11.07 -0.18 -8.86
CA PRO A 63 -10.98 1.26 -8.68
C PRO A 63 -12.06 1.82 -7.76
N CYS A 64 -11.64 2.62 -6.79
CA CYS A 64 -12.50 3.30 -5.80
C CYS A 64 -13.40 2.37 -4.98
N ARG A 65 -13.04 1.09 -4.83
CA ARG A 65 -13.82 0.12 -4.06
C ARG A 65 -12.97 -0.83 -3.24
N ARG A 66 -11.95 -1.45 -3.85
CA ARG A 66 -11.15 -2.47 -3.18
C ARG A 66 -9.74 -2.54 -3.72
N TRP A 67 -8.77 -2.51 -2.82
CA TRP A 67 -7.36 -2.75 -3.13
C TRP A 67 -6.80 -3.75 -2.13
N ALA A 68 -6.15 -4.80 -2.60
CA ALA A 68 -5.56 -5.81 -1.74
C ALA A 68 -4.21 -6.25 -2.27
N PHE A 69 -3.31 -6.61 -1.36
CA PHE A 69 -1.98 -7.12 -1.70
C PHE A 69 -1.43 -8.02 -0.61
N THR A 70 -0.49 -8.89 -0.99
CA THR A 70 0.41 -9.54 -0.04
C THR A 70 1.66 -8.69 0.17
N LEU A 71 2.25 -8.84 1.35
CA LEU A 71 3.43 -8.11 1.80
C LEU A 71 4.44 -9.09 2.38
N ASP A 72 5.69 -8.95 1.95
CA ASP A 72 6.77 -9.89 2.22
C ASP A 72 8.09 -9.15 2.46
N ASN A 73 8.68 -9.36 3.63
CA ASN A 73 10.05 -8.99 3.95
C ASN A 73 10.64 -9.94 5.02
N GLN A 74 11.88 -9.71 5.44
CA GLN A 74 12.57 -10.57 6.40
C GLN A 74 11.85 -10.74 7.75
N ASN A 75 10.99 -9.79 8.16
CA ASN A 75 10.33 -9.73 9.46
C ASN A 75 8.80 -9.92 9.38
N LEU A 76 8.18 -9.61 8.24
CA LEU A 76 6.74 -9.49 8.08
C LEU A 76 6.29 -10.19 6.80
N HIS A 77 5.36 -11.12 6.97
CA HIS A 77 4.65 -11.79 5.89
C HIS A 77 3.16 -11.71 6.19
N GLY A 78 2.37 -11.27 5.22
CA GLY A 78 0.94 -11.10 5.43
C GLY A 78 0.19 -10.62 4.20
N ALA A 79 -1.07 -10.28 4.44
CA ALA A 79 -1.94 -9.67 3.46
C ALA A 79 -2.57 -8.41 4.06
N TRP A 80 -2.80 -7.43 3.20
CA TRP A 80 -3.56 -6.22 3.50
C TRP A 80 -4.70 -6.09 2.51
N GLU A 81 -5.82 -5.57 3.01
CA GLU A 81 -7.01 -5.28 2.23
C GLU A 81 -7.60 -3.94 2.70
N GLY A 82 -7.97 -3.11 1.73
CA GLY A 82 -8.67 -1.85 1.96
C GLY A 82 -9.92 -1.76 1.10
N GLU A 83 -11.02 -1.39 1.75
CA GLU A 83 -12.28 -0.99 1.12
C GLU A 83 -12.40 0.53 1.15
N PHE A 84 -12.94 1.10 0.06
CA PHE A 84 -13.01 2.54 -0.18
C PHE A 84 -14.43 2.97 -0.55
#